data_AF-A0A2T3LH95-F1
#
_entry.id   AF-A0A2T3LH95-F1
#
_cell.length_a   1.000
_cell.length_b   1.000
_cell.length_c   1.000
_cell.angle_alpha   90.00
_cell.angle_beta   90.00
_cell.angle_gamma   90.00
#
_symmetry.space_group_name_H-M   'P 1'
#
loop_
_entity.id
_entity.type
_entity.pdbx_description
1 polymer ?
#
loop_
_entity_poly.entity_id
_entity_poly.type
_entity_poly.pdbx_seq_one_letter_code
_entity_poly.pdbx_strand_id
1 'polypeptide(L)'
;MSETEIKPSLKVVAVTLNPALDLTGHLSSLTAGTVNVVDSGSLHPAGKGVNVAKVLAELGAEVTVTGLLGRENQDGFCQLFEQIGVIDKFVRVSGATRINVKLVEQDGRVSDINFPGVEVNATDIAKFEATLFELANSHDVFVIAGSLPRGISTQQCAKWIEQLQQQGKQVLFDSSKAAFAEGLDAKPWLVKPNDEELADWAKCELHSDEEIIEVAEQLATKGIENVVVSLGAKGVMWRNHEGWLRAEPPKMTVVSTVGAGDTLVAGMCWGHLQHWTKSETLRFATALSAYAVTQVGVGVDDINAVKAIEENVQLS
;
A
#
# COMPACT_ATOMS: atom_id res chain seq x y z
N MET A 1 -29.09 12.12 30.06
CA MET A 1 -27.62 12.25 29.95
C MET A 1 -27.26 11.78 28.57
N SER A 2 -26.77 12.69 27.72
CA SER A 2 -26.51 12.46 26.30
C SER A 2 -25.45 11.38 26.12
N GLU A 3 -25.82 10.29 25.44
CA GLU A 3 -24.87 9.41 24.78
C GLU A 3 -24.10 10.27 23.76
N THR A 4 -22.87 10.63 24.09
CA THR A 4 -21.91 11.10 23.10
C THR A 4 -21.72 9.97 22.11
N GLU A 5 -22.38 10.09 20.97
CA GLU A 5 -22.08 9.34 19.76
C GLU A 5 -20.58 9.55 19.47
N ILE A 6 -19.75 8.59 19.85
CA ILE A 6 -18.31 8.61 19.57
C ILE A 6 -18.23 8.52 18.05
N LYS A 7 -18.03 9.66 17.38
CA LYS A 7 -17.68 9.64 15.96
C LYS A 7 -16.45 8.74 15.82
N PRO A 8 -16.48 7.74 14.93
CA PRO A 8 -15.34 6.87 14.73
C PRO A 8 -14.10 7.72 14.40
N SER A 9 -12.99 7.40 15.06
CA SER A 9 -11.72 8.07 14.82
C SER A 9 -11.23 7.64 13.45
N LEU A 10 -11.37 8.50 12.44
CA LEU A 10 -10.84 8.29 11.08
C LEU A 10 -9.31 8.49 11.01
N LYS A 11 -8.61 8.25 12.12
CA LYS A 11 -7.16 8.45 12.26
C LYS A 11 -6.41 7.19 11.87
N VAL A 12 -5.42 7.35 11.02
CA VAL A 12 -4.61 6.24 10.52
C VAL A 12 -3.15 6.65 10.38
N VAL A 13 -2.24 5.73 10.71
CA VAL A 13 -0.81 5.89 10.47
C VAL A 13 -0.43 5.10 9.22
N ALA A 14 0.08 5.78 8.20
CA ALA A 14 0.65 5.14 7.02
C ALA A 14 2.18 5.14 7.10
N VAL A 15 2.77 3.94 7.13
CA VAL A 15 4.21 3.72 7.30
C VAL A 15 4.83 3.31 5.96
N THR A 16 5.84 4.07 5.53
CA THR A 16 6.70 3.70 4.39
C THR A 16 8.16 3.70 4.82
N LEU A 17 8.75 2.52 4.98
CA LEU A 17 10.14 2.40 5.46
C LEU A 17 11.18 2.68 4.37
N ASN A 18 10.82 2.51 3.10
CA ASN A 18 11.72 2.72 1.95
C ASN A 18 11.04 3.52 0.83
N PRO A 19 10.68 4.80 1.09
CA PRO A 19 10.07 5.66 0.08
C PRO A 19 11.02 5.88 -1.10
N ALA A 20 10.48 6.37 -2.21
CA ALA A 20 11.25 6.62 -3.43
C ALA A 20 10.77 7.88 -4.14
N LEU A 21 11.65 8.53 -4.87
CA LEU A 21 11.24 9.46 -5.93
C LEU A 21 11.16 8.64 -7.23
N ASP A 22 9.99 8.53 -7.83
CA ASP A 22 9.82 7.86 -9.12
C ASP A 22 10.11 8.86 -10.24
N LEU A 23 11.25 8.66 -10.92
CA LEU A 23 11.64 9.36 -12.13
C LEU A 23 11.09 8.61 -13.34
N THR A 24 10.07 9.17 -13.97
CA THR A 24 9.51 8.62 -15.21
C THR A 24 10.05 9.41 -16.40
N GLY A 25 10.54 8.71 -17.42
CA GLY A 25 10.99 9.28 -18.68
C GLY A 25 10.31 8.61 -19.86
N HIS A 26 9.81 9.40 -20.81
CA HIS A 26 9.25 8.92 -22.07
C HIS A 26 10.27 9.05 -23.19
N LEU A 27 10.39 7.99 -24.00
CA LEU A 27 11.31 7.95 -25.13
C LEU A 27 10.73 7.11 -26.27
N SER A 28 11.27 7.27 -27.48
CA SER A 28 10.86 6.48 -28.64
C SER A 28 11.14 4.99 -28.44
N SER A 29 12.40 4.62 -28.19
CA SER A 29 12.80 3.27 -27.83
C SER A 29 14.06 3.26 -26.97
N LEU A 30 14.19 2.26 -26.09
CA LEU A 30 15.37 2.09 -25.26
C LEU A 30 16.39 1.19 -25.97
N THR A 31 17.54 1.77 -26.34
CA THR A 31 18.63 1.04 -26.98
C THR A 31 19.79 0.80 -26.01
N ALA A 32 19.94 -0.45 -25.56
CA ALA A 32 20.99 -0.86 -24.64
C ALA A 32 22.41 -0.58 -25.19
N GLY A 33 23.32 -0.13 -24.33
CA GLY A 33 24.71 0.16 -24.70
C GLY A 33 24.90 1.48 -25.47
N THR A 34 23.86 2.30 -25.61
CA THR A 34 23.92 3.59 -26.32
C THR A 34 23.39 4.74 -25.46
N VAL A 35 23.63 5.98 -25.91
CA VAL A 35 23.03 7.18 -25.30
C VAL A 35 21.58 7.27 -25.75
N ASN A 36 20.67 7.29 -24.79
CA ASN A 36 19.24 7.48 -25.03
C ASN A 36 18.85 8.89 -24.53
N VAL A 37 18.05 9.60 -25.32
CA VAL A 37 17.53 10.93 -24.96
C VAL A 37 16.05 10.79 -24.63
N VAL A 38 15.66 11.34 -23.48
CA VAL A 38 14.28 11.33 -22.99
C VAL A 38 13.55 12.54 -23.55
N ASP A 39 12.36 12.34 -24.13
CA ASP A 39 11.54 13.38 -24.73
C ASP A 39 10.84 14.24 -23.67
N SER A 40 10.38 13.60 -22.59
CA SER A 40 9.74 14.24 -21.44
C SER A 40 9.93 13.39 -20.19
N GLY A 41 9.94 14.02 -19.02
CA GLY A 41 10.02 13.28 -17.77
C GLY A 41 9.44 14.01 -16.58
N SER A 42 9.18 13.26 -15.54
CA SER A 42 8.64 13.74 -14.28
C SER A 42 9.26 13.01 -13.10
N LEU A 43 9.33 13.70 -11.96
CA LEU A 43 9.86 13.17 -10.71
C LEU A 43 8.80 13.34 -9.63
N HIS A 44 8.32 12.23 -9.08
CA HIS A 44 7.23 12.26 -8.09
C HIS A 44 7.61 11.51 -6.82
N PRO A 45 7.28 12.04 -5.63
CA PRO A 45 7.39 11.27 -4.40
C PRO A 45 6.44 10.08 -4.44
N ALA A 46 6.95 8.92 -4.05
CA ALA A 46 6.29 7.64 -4.16
C ALA A 46 6.66 6.72 -2.98
N GLY A 47 5.90 5.64 -2.87
CA GLY A 47 6.05 4.62 -1.85
C GLY A 47 4.69 4.09 -1.47
N LYS A 48 4.57 2.77 -1.25
CA LYS A 48 3.26 2.14 -1.04
C LYS A 48 2.44 2.80 0.06
N GLY A 49 3.04 3.04 1.24
CA GLY A 49 2.34 3.72 2.34
C GLY A 49 2.04 5.20 2.05
N VAL A 50 2.87 5.90 1.27
CA VAL A 50 2.60 7.28 0.81
C VAL A 50 1.41 7.30 -0.16
N ASN A 51 1.32 6.32 -1.06
CA ASN A 51 0.18 6.15 -1.97
C ASN A 51 -1.11 5.86 -1.18
N VAL A 52 -1.05 4.95 -0.21
CA VAL A 52 -2.17 4.68 0.71
C VAL A 52 -2.59 5.97 1.44
N ALA A 53 -1.63 6.71 1.97
CA ALA A 53 -1.90 7.96 2.70
C ALA A 53 -2.61 9.00 1.84
N LYS A 54 -2.18 9.16 0.58
CA LYS A 54 -2.81 10.06 -0.38
C LYS A 54 -4.28 9.71 -0.59
N VAL A 55 -4.58 8.45 -0.90
CA VAL A 55 -5.95 7.99 -1.11
C VAL A 55 -6.80 8.19 0.14
N LEU A 56 -6.29 7.80 1.31
CA LEU A 56 -7.03 7.96 2.57
C LEU A 56 -7.30 9.43 2.92
N ALA A 57 -6.34 10.32 2.69
CA ALA A 57 -6.51 11.75 2.91
C ALA A 57 -7.57 12.35 1.96
N GLU A 58 -7.56 11.98 0.68
CA GLU A 58 -8.56 12.41 -0.31
C GLU A 58 -9.97 11.85 -0.01
N LEU A 59 -10.06 10.68 0.61
CA LEU A 59 -11.33 10.14 1.14
C LEU A 59 -11.78 10.85 2.43
N GLY A 60 -10.93 11.64 3.07
CA GLY A 60 -11.24 12.45 4.24
C GLY A 60 -10.77 11.87 5.58
N ALA A 61 -9.84 10.90 5.58
CA ALA A 61 -9.20 10.41 6.80
C ALA A 61 -8.20 11.43 7.37
N GLU A 62 -8.00 11.41 8.70
CA GLU A 62 -6.89 12.12 9.34
C GLU A 62 -5.65 11.24 9.30
N VAL A 63 -4.77 11.47 8.33
CA VAL A 63 -3.62 10.61 8.08
C VAL A 63 -2.35 11.19 8.70
N THR A 64 -1.64 10.38 9.47
CA THR A 64 -0.25 10.62 9.84
C THR A 64 0.66 9.73 8.98
N VAL A 65 1.66 10.32 8.34
CA VAL A 65 2.66 9.57 7.57
C VAL A 65 3.97 9.47 8.33
N THR A 66 4.57 8.29 8.34
CA THR A 66 5.88 8.06 8.98
C THR A 66 6.71 7.00 8.26
N GLY A 67 7.94 6.82 8.71
CA GLY A 67 8.94 5.98 8.06
C GLY A 67 10.31 6.63 8.12
N LEU A 68 11.14 6.33 7.12
CA LEU A 68 12.51 6.83 7.00
C LEU A 68 12.65 7.62 5.70
N LEU A 69 13.12 8.87 5.79
CA LEU A 69 13.27 9.74 4.63
C LEU A 69 14.67 10.34 4.60
N GLY A 70 15.35 10.26 3.45
CA GLY A 70 16.66 10.86 3.26
C GLY A 70 16.60 12.39 3.27
N ARG A 71 17.48 13.04 4.02
CA ARG A 71 17.52 14.50 4.18
C ARG A 71 17.89 15.26 2.91
N GLU A 72 18.67 14.64 2.02
CA GLU A 72 19.29 15.33 0.89
C GLU A 72 18.31 15.67 -0.25
N ASN A 73 17.18 14.97 -0.35
CA ASN A 73 16.19 15.14 -1.41
C ASN A 73 14.74 15.03 -0.90
N GLN A 74 14.48 15.51 0.32
CA GLN A 74 13.18 15.40 0.99
C GLN A 74 12.11 16.36 0.45
N ASP A 75 12.50 17.44 -0.24
CA ASP A 75 11.61 18.58 -0.49
C ASP A 75 10.32 18.20 -1.25
N GLY A 76 10.42 17.30 -2.22
CA GLY A 76 9.24 16.81 -2.95
C GLY A 76 8.24 16.11 -2.04
N PHE A 77 8.71 15.34 -1.06
CA PHE A 77 7.82 14.68 -0.08
C PHE A 77 7.17 15.70 0.85
N CYS A 78 7.92 16.68 1.34
CA CYS A 78 7.37 17.73 2.19
C CYS A 78 6.24 18.50 1.46
N GLN A 79 6.47 18.87 0.19
CA GLN A 79 5.47 19.53 -0.65
C GLN A 79 4.24 18.64 -0.87
N LEU A 80 4.44 17.35 -1.16
CA LEU A 80 3.34 16.40 -1.30
C LEU A 80 2.52 16.34 -0.01
N PHE A 81 3.16 16.15 1.15
CA PHE A 81 2.46 16.01 2.42
C PHE A 81 1.67 17.25 2.80
N GLU A 82 2.20 18.44 2.53
CA GLU A 82 1.47 19.70 2.69
C GLU A 82 0.27 19.77 1.73
N GLN A 83 0.46 19.42 0.46
CA GLN A 83 -0.60 19.44 -0.56
C GLN A 83 -1.76 18.51 -0.22
N ILE A 84 -1.48 17.29 0.27
CA ILE A 84 -2.52 16.32 0.63
C ILE A 84 -3.00 16.46 2.08
N GLY A 85 -2.49 17.43 2.84
CA GLY A 85 -2.98 17.76 4.18
C GLY A 85 -2.70 16.69 5.24
N VAL A 86 -1.61 15.94 5.14
CA VAL A 86 -1.25 14.87 6.09
C VAL A 86 -0.23 15.32 7.13
N ILE A 87 -0.23 14.68 8.30
CA ILE A 87 0.72 14.98 9.37
C ILE A 87 2.03 14.24 9.09
N ASP A 88 3.11 14.98 8.81
CA ASP A 88 4.44 14.42 8.59
C ASP A 88 5.16 14.08 9.91
N LYS A 89 5.41 12.79 10.12
CA LYS A 89 6.21 12.22 11.21
C LYS A 89 7.34 11.33 10.68
N PHE A 90 7.81 11.51 9.45
CA PHE A 90 8.94 10.75 8.92
C PHE A 90 10.23 11.08 9.66
N VAL A 91 10.97 10.05 10.06
CA VAL A 91 12.31 10.20 10.63
C VAL A 91 13.30 10.53 9.53
N ARG A 92 13.91 11.71 9.63
CA ARG A 92 14.89 12.19 8.66
C ARG A 92 16.28 11.59 8.91
N VAL A 93 16.77 10.79 7.97
CA VAL A 93 18.07 10.07 8.03
C VAL A 93 19.11 10.69 7.09
N SER A 94 20.39 10.36 7.30
CA SER A 94 21.47 10.79 6.41
C SER A 94 21.35 10.18 5.01
N GLY A 95 21.80 10.89 3.99
CA GLY A 95 21.74 10.44 2.59
C GLY A 95 20.46 10.87 1.86
N ALA A 96 20.34 10.39 0.63
CA ALA A 96 19.22 10.64 -0.26
C ALA A 96 18.24 9.46 -0.28
N THR A 97 16.94 9.76 -0.28
CA THR A 97 15.89 8.80 -0.62
C THR A 97 16.15 8.26 -2.03
N ARG A 98 15.92 6.97 -2.25
CA ARG A 98 16.18 6.35 -3.57
C ARG A 98 15.36 7.01 -4.66
N ILE A 99 15.89 6.94 -5.87
CA ILE A 99 15.18 7.30 -7.09
C ILE A 99 14.92 6.00 -7.85
N ASN A 100 13.66 5.66 -8.14
CA ASN A 100 13.37 4.60 -9.11
C ASN A 100 13.26 5.23 -10.48
N VAL A 101 13.73 4.55 -11.52
CA VAL A 101 13.66 5.07 -12.89
C VAL A 101 12.72 4.19 -13.70
N LYS A 102 11.69 4.80 -14.29
CA LYS A 102 10.75 4.16 -15.22
C LYS A 102 10.94 4.78 -16.59
N LEU A 103 11.35 3.97 -17.57
CA LEU A 103 11.48 4.39 -18.95
C LEU A 103 10.32 3.80 -19.76
N VAL A 104 9.47 4.67 -20.31
CA VAL A 104 8.26 4.31 -21.05
C VAL A 104 8.51 4.54 -22.54
N GLU A 105 8.57 3.44 -23.30
CA GLU A 105 8.73 3.45 -24.76
C GLU A 105 7.40 3.78 -25.47
N GLN A 106 7.46 4.26 -26.72
CA GLN A 106 6.25 4.59 -27.50
C GLN A 106 5.34 3.39 -27.76
N ASP A 107 5.89 2.17 -27.78
CA ASP A 107 5.12 0.93 -27.93
C ASP A 107 4.46 0.46 -26.61
N GLY A 108 4.61 1.23 -25.53
CA GLY A 108 4.03 0.94 -24.22
C GLY A 108 4.89 0.05 -23.34
N ARG A 109 6.06 -0.44 -23.80
CA ARG A 109 6.98 -1.16 -22.92
C ARG A 109 7.53 -0.24 -21.85
N VAL A 110 7.67 -0.77 -20.64
CA VAL A 110 8.21 -0.06 -19.48
C VAL A 110 9.40 -0.82 -18.93
N SER A 111 10.54 -0.14 -18.81
CA SER A 111 11.71 -0.64 -18.07
C SER A 111 11.75 0.01 -16.69
N ASP A 112 11.72 -0.81 -15.64
CA ASP A 112 11.73 -0.37 -14.24
C ASP A 112 13.08 -0.68 -13.56
N ILE A 113 13.79 0.37 -13.14
CA ILE A 113 15.11 0.30 -12.53
C ILE A 113 15.03 0.84 -11.11
N ASN A 114 15.09 -0.06 -10.14
CA ASN A 114 14.99 0.28 -8.72
C ASN A 114 16.38 0.44 -8.10
N PHE A 115 16.67 1.62 -7.57
CA PHE A 115 17.93 1.88 -6.87
C PHE A 115 17.83 1.51 -5.39
N PRO A 116 18.98 1.21 -4.74
CA PRO A 116 19.02 1.01 -3.29
C PRO A 116 18.51 2.26 -2.55
N GLY A 117 17.72 2.03 -1.50
CA GLY A 117 17.30 3.05 -0.55
C GLY A 117 18.45 3.57 0.32
N VAL A 118 18.07 4.45 1.25
CA VAL A 118 18.92 4.83 2.38
C VAL A 118 19.41 3.58 3.13
N GLU A 119 20.62 3.65 3.65
CA GLU A 119 21.13 2.67 4.62
C GLU A 119 20.96 3.25 6.02
N VAL A 120 20.20 2.54 6.86
CA VAL A 120 19.89 3.01 8.21
C VAL A 120 20.66 2.24 9.26
N ASN A 121 21.13 2.98 10.27
CA ASN A 121 21.84 2.41 11.41
C ASN A 121 20.91 2.24 12.61
N ALA A 122 21.42 1.62 13.69
CA ALA A 122 20.67 1.38 14.92
C ALA A 122 20.09 2.66 15.57
N THR A 123 20.74 3.82 15.41
CA THR A 123 20.24 5.10 15.95
C THR A 123 19.03 5.60 15.17
N ASP A 124 19.05 5.47 13.84
CA ASP A 124 17.92 5.83 12.99
C ASP A 124 16.72 4.91 13.24
N ILE A 125 17.00 3.61 13.41
CA ILE A 125 16.00 2.61 13.78
C ILE A 125 15.36 2.94 15.13
N ALA A 126 16.14 3.24 16.17
CA ALA A 126 15.62 3.59 17.49
C ALA A 126 14.73 4.86 17.48
N LYS A 127 15.07 5.86 16.65
CA LYS A 127 14.23 7.06 16.46
C LYS A 127 12.91 6.72 15.78
N PHE A 128 12.94 5.84 14.77
CA PHE A 128 11.73 5.36 14.11
C PHE A 128 10.85 4.58 15.08
N GLU A 129 11.41 3.67 15.88
CA GLU A 129 10.68 2.94 16.91
C GLU A 129 10.02 3.87 17.92
N ALA A 130 10.75 4.87 18.43
CA ALA A 130 10.18 5.87 19.33
C ALA A 130 9.00 6.61 18.69
N THR A 131 9.12 7.00 17.43
CA THR A 131 8.04 7.67 16.68
C THR A 131 6.84 6.75 16.48
N LEU A 132 7.06 5.50 16.08
CA LEU A 132 6.01 4.51 15.83
C LEU A 132 5.19 4.24 17.09
N PHE A 133 5.85 4.02 18.23
CA PHE A 133 5.17 3.74 19.49
C PHE A 133 4.61 4.98 20.18
N GLU A 134 5.14 6.19 19.91
CA GLU A 134 4.47 7.43 20.30
C GLU A 134 3.11 7.54 19.60
N LEU A 135 3.07 7.27 18.29
CA LEU A 135 1.84 7.31 17.49
C LEU A 135 0.81 6.27 17.92
N ALA A 136 1.26 5.10 18.40
CA ALA A 136 0.38 4.07 18.95
C ALA A 136 -0.43 4.53 20.18
N ASN A 137 -0.02 5.60 20.87
CA ASN A 137 -0.81 6.17 21.97
C ASN A 137 -2.07 6.92 21.50
N SER A 138 -2.14 7.32 20.22
CA SER A 138 -3.20 8.18 19.68
C SER A 138 -3.91 7.63 18.44
N HIS A 139 -3.40 6.53 17.88
CA HIS A 139 -3.95 5.87 16.69
C HIS A 139 -4.20 4.40 16.99
N ASP A 140 -5.23 3.83 16.37
CA ASP A 140 -5.58 2.41 16.49
C ASP A 140 -5.31 1.62 15.21
N VAL A 141 -5.19 2.29 14.06
CA VAL A 141 -5.00 1.66 12.75
C VAL A 141 -3.67 2.08 12.13
N PHE A 142 -2.89 1.09 11.69
CA PHE A 142 -1.59 1.26 11.06
C PHE A 142 -1.57 0.52 9.72
N VAL A 143 -1.16 1.20 8.66
CA VAL A 143 -0.83 0.58 7.38
C VAL A 143 0.68 0.56 7.21
N ILE A 144 1.28 -0.63 7.24
CA ILE A 144 2.70 -0.82 7.00
C ILE A 144 2.86 -1.39 5.59
N ALA A 145 3.35 -0.56 4.68
CA ALA A 145 3.40 -0.93 3.27
C ALA A 145 4.73 -0.59 2.59
N GLY A 146 5.16 -1.48 1.69
CA GLY A 146 6.35 -1.34 0.87
C GLY A 146 7.52 -2.21 1.29
N SER A 147 8.67 -1.98 0.65
CA SER A 147 9.91 -2.72 0.92
C SER A 147 10.69 -2.16 2.11
N LEU A 148 11.61 -2.96 2.63
CA LEU A 148 12.53 -2.56 3.70
C LEU A 148 13.80 -1.92 3.11
N PRO A 149 14.33 -0.84 3.72
CA PRO A 149 15.63 -0.29 3.35
C PRO A 149 16.76 -1.17 3.90
N ARG A 150 18.00 -0.92 3.47
CA ARG A 150 19.17 -1.60 4.05
C ARG A 150 19.33 -1.21 5.51
N GLY A 151 19.61 -2.19 6.36
CA GLY A 151 19.77 -2.00 7.81
C GLY A 151 18.55 -2.44 8.64
N ILE A 152 17.35 -2.53 8.04
CA ILE A 152 16.17 -3.12 8.69
C ILE A 152 16.02 -4.57 8.25
N SER A 153 16.06 -5.50 9.19
CA SER A 153 15.77 -6.91 8.93
C SER A 153 14.26 -7.18 8.85
N THR A 154 13.89 -8.29 8.20
CA THR A 154 12.49 -8.72 8.14
C THR A 154 11.94 -9.04 9.53
N GLN A 155 12.77 -9.63 10.41
CA GLN A 155 12.41 -9.95 11.80
C GLN A 155 12.14 -8.69 12.62
N GLN A 156 12.90 -7.62 12.37
CA GLN A 156 12.69 -6.35 13.06
C GLN A 156 11.35 -5.72 12.66
N CYS A 157 10.99 -5.79 11.38
CA CYS A 157 9.68 -5.35 10.90
C CYS A 157 8.54 -6.19 11.50
N ALA A 158 8.69 -7.52 11.53
CA ALA A 158 7.72 -8.43 12.14
C ALA A 158 7.51 -8.11 13.62
N LYS A 159 8.59 -7.86 14.37
CA LYS A 159 8.53 -7.47 15.79
C LYS A 159 7.73 -6.17 16.01
N TRP A 160 7.84 -5.19 15.11
CA TRP A 160 7.03 -3.96 15.21
C TRP A 160 5.53 -4.25 15.02
N ILE A 161 5.19 -5.11 14.05
CA ILE A 161 3.82 -5.56 13.82
C ILE A 161 3.26 -6.27 15.06
N GLU A 162 4.04 -7.18 15.66
CA GLU A 162 3.66 -7.88 16.90
C GLU A 162 3.42 -6.91 18.07
N GLN A 163 4.34 -5.96 18.26
CA GLN A 163 4.26 -4.99 19.36
C GLN A 163 3.06 -4.04 19.23
N LEU A 164 2.73 -3.61 18.01
CA LEU A 164 1.52 -2.83 17.75
C LEU A 164 0.27 -3.65 18.08
N GLN A 165 0.20 -4.91 17.65
CA GLN A 165 -0.95 -5.76 17.95
C GLN A 165 -1.10 -6.11 19.43
N GLN A 166 0.01 -6.31 20.16
CA GLN A 166 -0.01 -6.48 21.62
C GLN A 166 -0.58 -5.24 22.34
N GLN A 167 -0.49 -4.05 21.73
CA GLN A 167 -1.12 -2.83 22.20
C GLN A 167 -2.57 -2.66 21.71
N GLY A 168 -3.16 -3.69 21.09
CA GLY A 168 -4.52 -3.69 20.57
C GLY A 168 -4.69 -2.98 19.22
N LYS A 169 -3.60 -2.71 18.49
CA LYS A 169 -3.64 -1.97 17.23
C LYS A 169 -3.91 -2.88 16.04
N GLN A 170 -4.67 -2.38 15.07
CA GLN A 170 -4.95 -3.07 13.83
C GLN A 170 -3.90 -2.70 12.80
N VAL A 171 -3.15 -3.71 12.35
CA VAL A 171 -2.07 -3.54 11.38
C VAL A 171 -2.48 -4.15 10.04
N LEU A 172 -2.62 -3.31 9.02
CA LEU A 172 -2.71 -3.72 7.62
C LEU A 172 -1.29 -3.80 7.08
N PHE A 173 -0.91 -4.95 6.53
CA PHE A 173 0.43 -5.21 6.05
C PHE A 173 0.45 -5.58 4.56
N ASP A 174 1.14 -4.76 3.77
CA ASP A 174 1.36 -4.98 2.33
C ASP A 174 2.86 -4.85 2.02
N SER A 175 3.54 -5.99 2.00
CA SER A 175 4.95 -6.08 1.59
C SER A 175 5.13 -7.24 0.62
N SER A 176 6.35 -7.47 0.16
CA SER A 176 6.67 -8.53 -0.80
C SER A 176 7.87 -9.37 -0.35
N LYS A 177 8.04 -10.54 -0.97
CA LYS A 177 9.21 -11.42 -0.80
C LYS A 177 9.47 -11.80 0.67
N ALA A 178 10.72 -11.76 1.12
CA ALA A 178 11.10 -12.16 2.46
C ALA A 178 10.43 -11.32 3.56
N ALA A 179 10.17 -10.03 3.30
CA ALA A 179 9.47 -9.17 4.26
C ALA A 179 8.00 -9.57 4.40
N PHE A 180 7.35 -9.95 3.29
CA PHE A 180 6.02 -10.55 3.33
C PHE A 180 6.02 -11.81 4.18
N ALA A 181 6.84 -12.80 3.83
CA ALA A 181 6.88 -14.10 4.51
C ALA A 181 7.08 -14.00 6.03
N GLU A 182 8.06 -13.22 6.48
CA GLU A 182 8.33 -13.03 7.92
C GLU A 182 7.21 -12.21 8.59
N GLY A 183 6.70 -11.19 7.92
CA GLY A 183 5.62 -10.36 8.47
C GLY A 183 4.32 -11.12 8.68
N LEU A 184 4.07 -12.21 7.95
CA LEU A 184 2.91 -13.08 8.17
C LEU A 184 2.96 -13.78 9.54
N ASP A 185 4.15 -14.13 10.04
CA ASP A 185 4.31 -14.79 11.33
C ASP A 185 4.00 -13.86 12.51
N ALA A 186 4.09 -12.54 12.28
CA ALA A 186 3.60 -11.52 13.20
C ALA A 186 2.07 -11.39 13.23
N LYS A 187 1.34 -12.14 12.39
CA LYS A 187 -0.13 -12.21 12.33
C LYS A 187 -0.83 -10.85 12.18
N PRO A 188 -0.43 -9.99 11.23
CA PRO A 188 -1.11 -8.70 11.01
C PRO A 188 -2.62 -8.90 10.87
N TRP A 189 -3.39 -7.88 11.26
CA TRP A 189 -4.85 -7.91 11.22
C TRP A 189 -5.38 -8.10 9.80
N LEU A 190 -4.71 -7.51 8.80
CA LEU A 190 -5.00 -7.70 7.39
C LEU A 190 -3.72 -7.85 6.57
N VAL A 191 -3.76 -8.76 5.59
CA VAL A 191 -2.72 -8.89 4.56
C VAL A 191 -3.34 -8.78 3.17
N LYS A 192 -2.58 -8.22 2.23
CA LYS A 192 -3.02 -8.09 0.83
C LYS A 192 -2.00 -8.61 -0.18
N PRO A 193 -1.75 -9.92 -0.31
CA PRO A 193 -0.98 -10.43 -1.46
C PRO A 193 -1.77 -10.25 -2.78
N ASN A 194 -1.06 -10.16 -3.90
CA ASN A 194 -1.62 -10.58 -5.18
C ASN A 194 -1.41 -12.09 -5.43
N ASP A 195 -1.94 -12.62 -6.52
CA ASP A 195 -1.79 -14.03 -6.91
C ASP A 195 -0.32 -14.44 -7.10
N GLU A 196 0.50 -13.60 -7.70
CA GLU A 196 1.94 -13.85 -7.87
C GLU A 196 2.70 -13.92 -6.53
N GLU A 197 2.46 -12.97 -5.62
CA GLU A 197 3.06 -12.91 -4.28
C GLU A 197 2.62 -14.10 -3.43
N LEU A 198 1.36 -14.54 -3.58
CA LEU A 198 0.83 -15.71 -2.89
C LEU A 198 1.48 -17.00 -3.42
N ALA A 199 1.60 -17.14 -4.74
CA ALA A 199 2.28 -18.25 -5.40
C ALA A 199 3.76 -18.33 -5.00
N ASP A 200 4.47 -17.20 -5.02
CA ASP A 200 5.86 -17.08 -4.60
C ASP A 200 6.06 -17.49 -3.13
N TRP A 201 5.15 -17.07 -2.24
CA TRP A 201 5.19 -17.43 -0.83
C TRP A 201 4.96 -18.93 -0.62
N ALA A 202 3.98 -19.50 -1.31
CA ALA A 202 3.65 -20.92 -1.23
C ALA A 202 4.62 -21.82 -2.00
N LYS A 203 5.47 -21.24 -2.87
CA LYS A 203 6.40 -21.94 -3.76
C LYS A 203 5.67 -22.94 -4.68
N CYS A 204 4.51 -22.54 -5.19
CA CYS A 204 3.70 -23.32 -6.12
C CYS A 204 3.12 -22.42 -7.22
N GLU A 205 2.73 -23.01 -8.34
CA GLU A 205 1.94 -22.29 -9.35
C GLU A 205 0.47 -22.30 -8.94
N LEU A 206 -0.26 -21.22 -9.27
CA LEU A 206 -1.69 -21.06 -9.02
C LEU A 206 -2.40 -20.82 -10.35
N HIS A 207 -3.33 -21.71 -10.70
CA HIS A 207 -4.03 -21.72 -11.99
C HIS A 207 -5.53 -21.56 -11.85
N SER A 208 -6.10 -21.79 -10.67
CA SER A 208 -7.53 -21.64 -10.42
C SER A 208 -7.84 -20.87 -9.12
N ASP A 209 -9.08 -20.39 -9.02
CA ASP A 209 -9.54 -19.68 -7.83
C ASP A 209 -9.61 -20.61 -6.61
N GLU A 210 -9.87 -21.90 -6.82
CA GLU A 210 -9.83 -22.92 -5.76
C GLU A 210 -8.43 -23.10 -5.19
N GLU A 211 -7.40 -23.15 -6.04
CA GLU A 211 -5.99 -23.22 -5.60
C GLU A 211 -5.59 -21.96 -4.84
N ILE A 212 -6.04 -20.78 -5.29
CA ILE A 212 -5.82 -19.51 -4.60
C ILE A 212 -6.47 -19.53 -3.21
N ILE A 213 -7.72 -19.98 -3.10
CA ILE A 213 -8.42 -20.11 -1.80
C ILE A 213 -7.68 -21.08 -0.88
N GLU A 214 -7.29 -22.25 -1.38
CA GLU A 214 -6.60 -23.27 -0.59
C GLU A 214 -5.29 -22.74 0.00
N VAL A 215 -4.49 -22.06 -0.82
CA VAL A 215 -3.24 -21.46 -0.36
C VAL A 215 -3.48 -20.27 0.57
N ALA A 216 -4.45 -19.41 0.27
CA ALA A 216 -4.78 -18.27 1.13
C ALA A 216 -5.36 -18.70 2.50
N GLU A 217 -6.06 -19.83 2.60
CA GLU A 217 -6.50 -20.39 3.88
C GLU A 217 -5.32 -20.73 4.78
N GLN A 218 -4.15 -21.06 4.23
CA GLN A 218 -2.94 -21.28 5.05
C GLN A 218 -2.52 -20.02 5.80
N LEU A 219 -2.67 -18.83 5.19
CA LEU A 219 -2.43 -17.54 5.87
C LEU A 219 -3.40 -17.34 7.02
N ALA A 220 -4.65 -17.70 6.80
CA ALA A 220 -5.69 -17.67 7.80
C ALA A 220 -5.42 -18.63 8.97
N THR A 221 -4.89 -19.83 8.73
CA THR A 221 -4.50 -20.78 9.80
C THR A 221 -3.36 -20.25 10.67
N LYS A 222 -2.54 -19.30 10.18
CA LYS A 222 -1.54 -18.59 11.00
C LYS A 222 -2.19 -17.62 12.01
N GLY A 223 -3.49 -17.35 11.89
CA GLY A 223 -4.24 -16.44 12.76
C GLY A 223 -4.41 -15.04 12.19
N ILE A 224 -4.18 -14.85 10.90
CA ILE A 224 -4.49 -13.59 10.20
C ILE A 224 -6.01 -13.52 10.01
N GLU A 225 -6.62 -12.44 10.51
CA GLU A 225 -8.07 -12.29 10.50
C GLU A 225 -8.60 -11.96 9.10
N ASN A 226 -7.91 -11.07 8.37
CA ASN A 226 -8.33 -10.61 7.05
C ASN A 226 -7.27 -10.94 5.99
N VAL A 227 -7.61 -11.85 5.07
CA VAL A 227 -6.75 -12.21 3.94
C VAL A 227 -7.42 -11.71 2.67
N VAL A 228 -6.81 -10.72 2.01
CA VAL A 228 -7.33 -10.07 0.79
C VAL A 228 -6.42 -10.42 -0.38
N VAL A 229 -6.91 -11.18 -1.36
CA VAL A 229 -6.13 -11.55 -2.54
C VAL A 229 -6.62 -10.74 -3.73
N SER A 230 -5.73 -9.93 -4.31
CA SER A 230 -6.02 -9.15 -5.53
C SER A 230 -5.65 -9.94 -6.79
N LEU A 231 -6.55 -10.00 -7.78
CA LEU A 231 -6.44 -10.81 -8.99
C LEU A 231 -6.45 -9.95 -10.28
N GLY A 232 -6.00 -8.70 -10.17
CA GLY A 232 -6.01 -7.73 -11.27
C GLY A 232 -7.43 -7.52 -11.82
N ALA A 233 -7.60 -7.71 -13.13
CA ALA A 233 -8.89 -7.55 -13.81
C ALA A 233 -9.96 -8.56 -13.36
N LYS A 234 -9.58 -9.67 -12.71
CA LYS A 234 -10.52 -10.67 -12.18
C LYS A 234 -11.11 -10.27 -10.82
N GLY A 235 -10.69 -9.13 -10.27
CA GLY A 235 -11.21 -8.56 -9.04
C GLY A 235 -10.43 -8.93 -7.78
N VAL A 236 -11.15 -9.07 -6.67
CA VAL A 236 -10.57 -9.24 -5.32
C VAL A 236 -11.34 -10.33 -4.57
N MET A 237 -10.62 -11.16 -3.83
CA MET A 237 -11.19 -12.15 -2.91
C MET A 237 -10.80 -11.79 -1.48
N TRP A 238 -11.75 -11.85 -0.55
CA TRP A 238 -11.51 -11.52 0.85
C TRP A 238 -12.09 -12.56 1.80
N ARG A 239 -11.20 -13.12 2.61
CA ARG A 239 -11.50 -14.02 3.71
C ARG A 239 -11.45 -13.27 5.04
N ASN A 240 -12.53 -13.36 5.81
CA ASN A 240 -12.58 -12.97 7.22
C ASN A 240 -13.37 -14.04 8.02
N HIS A 241 -13.77 -13.73 9.25
CA HIS A 241 -14.57 -14.63 10.09
C HIS A 241 -15.95 -15.00 9.49
N GLU A 242 -16.47 -14.23 8.54
CA GLU A 242 -17.73 -14.49 7.82
C GLU A 242 -17.54 -15.43 6.60
N GLY A 243 -16.31 -15.89 6.33
CA GLY A 243 -15.99 -16.76 5.20
C GLY A 243 -15.33 -16.01 4.05
N TRP A 244 -15.50 -16.49 2.81
CA TRP A 244 -15.00 -15.85 1.60
C TRP A 244 -16.05 -14.94 0.96
N LEU A 245 -15.61 -13.84 0.38
CA LEU A 245 -16.40 -12.98 -0.49
C LEU A 245 -15.53 -12.53 -1.65
N ARG A 246 -16.08 -12.53 -2.86
CA ARG A 246 -15.41 -12.00 -4.06
C ARG A 246 -16.09 -10.73 -4.53
N ALA A 247 -15.30 -9.83 -5.10
CA ALA A 247 -15.77 -8.67 -5.85
C ALA A 247 -15.10 -8.60 -7.22
N GLU A 248 -15.89 -8.50 -8.28
CA GLU A 248 -15.41 -8.31 -9.66
C GLU A 248 -15.78 -6.91 -10.17
N PRO A 249 -14.82 -6.09 -10.60
CA PRO A 249 -15.11 -4.77 -11.17
C PRO A 249 -15.63 -4.90 -12.61
N PRO A 250 -16.33 -3.86 -13.13
CA PRO A 250 -16.61 -3.80 -14.56
C PRO A 250 -15.30 -3.73 -15.37
N LYS A 251 -15.39 -4.01 -16.68
CA LYS A 251 -14.23 -3.87 -17.58
C LYS A 251 -13.78 -2.41 -17.65
N MET A 252 -12.54 -2.16 -17.24
CA MET A 252 -11.94 -0.83 -17.24
C MET A 252 -11.06 -0.61 -18.47
N THR A 253 -10.94 0.65 -18.92
CA THR A 253 -9.90 1.05 -19.86
C THR A 253 -8.63 1.35 -19.06
N VAL A 254 -7.67 0.43 -19.11
CA VAL A 254 -6.45 0.52 -18.30
C VAL A 254 -5.50 1.57 -18.89
N VAL A 255 -5.16 2.56 -18.07
CA VAL A 255 -4.13 3.58 -18.34
C VAL A 255 -2.84 3.21 -17.60
N SER A 256 -2.94 2.79 -16.35
CA SER A 256 -1.79 2.40 -15.51
C SER A 256 -2.24 1.41 -14.43
N THR A 257 -1.46 0.39 -14.12
CA THR A 257 -1.74 -0.49 -12.97
C THR A 257 -1.00 -0.07 -11.70
N VAL A 258 -0.13 0.94 -11.80
CA VAL A 258 0.70 1.43 -10.68
C VAL A 258 -0.19 1.98 -9.58
N GLY A 259 -0.02 1.48 -8.36
CA GLY A 259 -0.74 1.95 -7.18
C GLY A 259 -2.18 1.45 -7.06
N ALA A 260 -2.67 0.61 -7.98
CA ALA A 260 -3.99 -0.02 -7.84
C ALA A 260 -4.05 -0.90 -6.58
N GLY A 261 -2.97 -1.63 -6.29
CA GLY A 261 -2.85 -2.43 -5.06
C GLY A 261 -2.83 -1.57 -3.80
N ASP A 262 -2.07 -0.48 -3.79
CA ASP A 262 -2.01 0.47 -2.68
C ASP A 262 -3.39 1.12 -2.44
N THR A 263 -4.09 1.46 -3.53
CA THR A 263 -5.46 1.99 -3.49
C THR A 263 -6.45 0.98 -2.93
N LEU A 264 -6.29 -0.31 -3.26
CA LEU A 264 -7.10 -1.37 -2.67
C LEU A 264 -6.88 -1.46 -1.15
N VAL A 265 -5.62 -1.40 -0.68
CA VAL A 265 -5.32 -1.35 0.77
C VAL A 265 -5.97 -0.13 1.42
N ALA A 266 -5.88 1.04 0.79
CA ALA A 266 -6.54 2.26 1.26
C ALA A 266 -8.07 2.09 1.34
N GLY A 267 -8.70 1.49 0.33
CA GLY A 267 -10.14 1.22 0.34
C GLY A 267 -10.56 0.25 1.45
N MET A 268 -9.78 -0.82 1.68
CA MET A 268 -10.01 -1.75 2.79
C MET A 268 -9.87 -1.06 4.15
N CYS A 269 -8.84 -0.22 4.30
CA CYS A 269 -8.64 0.59 5.49
C CYS A 269 -9.78 1.58 5.71
N TRP A 270 -10.25 2.22 4.64
CA TRP A 270 -11.35 3.18 4.70
C TRP A 270 -12.66 2.52 5.15
N GLY A 271 -13.04 1.39 4.55
CA GLY A 271 -14.24 0.65 4.96
C GLY A 271 -14.17 0.21 6.43
N HIS A 272 -12.99 -0.19 6.88
CA HIS A 272 -12.75 -0.49 8.30
C HIS A 272 -12.94 0.73 9.22
N LEU A 273 -12.36 1.88 8.88
CA LEU A 273 -12.50 3.14 9.63
C LEU A 273 -13.96 3.63 9.66
N GLN A 274 -14.74 3.32 8.60
CA GLN A 274 -16.16 3.65 8.51
C GLN A 274 -17.08 2.63 9.18
N HIS A 275 -16.54 1.53 9.73
CA HIS A 275 -17.31 0.41 10.26
C HIS A 275 -18.33 -0.18 9.28
N TRP A 276 -17.96 -0.21 8.00
CA TRP A 276 -18.80 -0.79 6.96
C TRP A 276 -18.87 -2.31 7.08
N THR A 277 -19.95 -2.88 6.55
CA THR A 277 -20.05 -4.33 6.39
C THR A 277 -18.97 -4.84 5.43
N LYS A 278 -18.74 -6.15 5.48
CA LYS A 278 -17.82 -6.83 4.56
C LYS A 278 -18.16 -6.56 3.08
N SER A 279 -19.45 -6.61 2.75
CA SER A 279 -19.92 -6.39 1.38
C SER A 279 -19.72 -4.95 0.91
N GLU A 280 -20.03 -3.96 1.75
CA GLU A 280 -19.81 -2.54 1.44
C GLU A 280 -18.32 -2.24 1.29
N THR A 281 -17.49 -2.70 2.23
CA THR A 281 -16.03 -2.50 2.21
C THR A 281 -15.42 -3.09 0.95
N LEU A 282 -15.72 -4.36 0.63
CA LEU A 282 -15.09 -5.01 -0.52
C LEU A 282 -15.53 -4.38 -1.85
N ARG A 283 -16.82 -4.03 -1.96
CA ARG A 283 -17.38 -3.40 -3.14
C ARG A 283 -16.72 -2.04 -3.41
N PHE A 284 -16.67 -1.18 -2.39
CA PHE A 284 -16.05 0.13 -2.49
C PHE A 284 -14.54 0.03 -2.77
N ALA A 285 -13.81 -0.80 -2.03
CA ALA A 285 -12.37 -0.95 -2.21
C ALA A 285 -12.00 -1.47 -3.61
N THR A 286 -12.83 -2.38 -4.15
CA THR A 286 -12.69 -2.89 -5.53
C THR A 286 -12.98 -1.79 -6.56
N ALA A 287 -14.04 -1.01 -6.38
CA ALA A 287 -14.37 0.12 -7.25
C ALA A 287 -13.28 1.18 -7.25
N LEU A 288 -12.73 1.48 -6.07
CA LEU A 288 -11.65 2.44 -5.88
C LEU A 288 -10.36 1.97 -6.60
N SER A 289 -10.01 0.69 -6.46
CA SER A 289 -8.86 0.11 -7.16
C SER A 289 -9.06 0.07 -8.67
N ALA A 290 -10.27 -0.24 -9.13
CA ALA A 290 -10.64 -0.22 -10.54
C ALA A 290 -10.63 1.20 -11.13
N TYR A 291 -10.98 2.22 -10.34
CA TYR A 291 -10.83 3.62 -10.73
C TYR A 291 -9.37 4.04 -10.84
N ALA A 292 -8.51 3.60 -9.91
CA ALA A 292 -7.08 3.92 -9.96
C ALA A 292 -6.42 3.47 -11.27
N VAL A 293 -6.90 2.38 -11.89
CA VAL A 293 -6.31 1.92 -13.15
C VAL A 293 -6.66 2.76 -14.38
N THR A 294 -7.67 3.65 -14.29
CA THR A 294 -8.09 4.50 -15.42
C THR A 294 -7.38 5.84 -15.49
N GLN A 295 -6.41 6.09 -14.61
CA GLN A 295 -5.72 7.37 -14.49
C GLN A 295 -4.21 7.20 -14.34
N VAL A 296 -3.48 8.31 -14.49
CA VAL A 296 -2.05 8.36 -14.23
C VAL A 296 -1.81 8.76 -12.78
N GLY A 297 -1.05 7.95 -12.06
CA GLY A 297 -0.75 8.18 -10.65
C GLY A 297 -1.83 7.61 -9.72
N VAL A 298 -1.67 7.92 -8.43
CA VAL A 298 -2.57 7.45 -7.37
C VAL A 298 -3.42 8.61 -6.88
N GLY A 299 -4.71 8.37 -6.64
CA GLY A 299 -5.61 9.34 -6.01
C GLY A 299 -7.08 9.15 -6.36
N VAL A 300 -7.92 10.00 -5.78
CA VAL A 300 -9.38 10.03 -5.91
C VAL A 300 -9.80 11.48 -6.16
N ASP A 301 -9.64 11.94 -7.39
CA ASP A 301 -10.03 13.29 -7.82
C ASP A 301 -11.54 13.42 -8.07
N ASP A 302 -12.22 12.32 -8.43
CA ASP A 302 -13.69 12.27 -8.55
C ASP A 302 -14.31 11.06 -7.83
N ILE A 303 -14.80 11.30 -6.61
CA ILE A 303 -15.51 10.28 -5.83
C ILE A 303 -16.81 9.80 -6.50
N ASN A 304 -17.45 10.60 -7.37
CA ASN A 304 -18.66 10.17 -8.05
C ASN A 304 -18.34 9.14 -9.14
N ALA A 305 -17.19 9.26 -9.80
CA ALA A 305 -16.73 8.25 -10.74
C ALA A 305 -16.49 6.89 -10.03
N VAL A 306 -15.92 6.91 -8.82
CA VAL A 306 -15.77 5.71 -7.99
C VAL A 306 -17.14 5.09 -7.67
N LYS A 307 -18.11 5.89 -7.24
CA LYS A 307 -19.47 5.41 -6.93
C LYS A 307 -20.18 4.82 -8.14
N ALA A 308 -20.01 5.40 -9.33
CA ALA A 308 -20.57 4.85 -10.56
C ALA A 308 -19.97 3.47 -10.91
N ILE A 309 -18.67 3.27 -10.64
CA ILE A 309 -18.02 1.96 -10.78
C ILE A 309 -18.56 0.99 -9.72
N GLU A 310 -18.73 1.45 -8.47
CA GLU A 310 -19.21 0.67 -7.33
C GLU A 310 -20.58 0.01 -7.57
N GLU A 311 -21.51 0.74 -8.22
CA GLU A 311 -22.83 0.21 -8.61
C GLU A 311 -22.74 -1.00 -9.56
N ASN A 312 -21.63 -1.11 -10.30
CA ASN A 312 -21.39 -2.15 -11.28
C ASN A 312 -20.44 -3.26 -10.79
N VAL A 313 -19.94 -3.17 -9.55
CA VAL A 313 -19.14 -4.24 -8.95
C VAL A 313 -20.04 -5.44 -8.61
N GLN A 314 -19.65 -6.63 -9.02
CA GLN A 314 -20.41 -7.85 -8.74
C GLN A 314 -19.81 -8.56 -7.52
N LEU A 315 -20.65 -8.89 -6.53
CA LEU A 315 -20.23 -9.70 -5.38
C LEU A 315 -20.71 -11.14 -5.56
N SER A 316 -19.87 -12.10 -5.18
CA SER A 316 -20.18 -13.53 -5.22
C SER A 316 -19.50 -14.30 -4.09
#